data_AF-A0A1Q8JNS0-F1
#
_entry.id   AF-A0A1Q8JNS0-F1
#
_cell.length_a   1.000
_cell.length_b   1.000
_cell.length_c   1.000
_cell.angle_alpha   90.00
_cell.angle_beta   90.00
_cell.angle_gamma   90.00
#
_symmetry.space_group_name_H-M   'P 1'
#
loop_
_entity.id
_entity.type
_entity.pdbx_description
1 polymer ?
#
loop_
_entity_poly.entity_id
_entity_poly.type
_entity_poly.pdbx_seq_one_letter_code
_entity_poly.pdbx_strand_id
1 'polypeptide(L)'
;MARLNRAVRAGAPVVVAALVTAVLLFAFGQPPLLRWIASPDVPGMHVDFDTFWRSAHALVEQGPGSAAIYRTDARLHNLNPPLLSVLLAPLGLLDPVTGYRILTALSVLLVAGSVLLVCRELRLGRTWTLAATAAVLASSPLHGSLLLGQIYPLLLAGLVAGWLAERRGHPLLAAVCFGVTVAVKPSLAPVLLLAGVQRRWAPFAAGIGAAAVASLTGVAVAGWPTAFQWLATALTEPVGPTPDNASLPGQALRWGLPPARSCSPAHSSTSRVAPAGRAAPAPPARTRPGPHRSPSSPPAC
;
A
#
# COMPACT_ATOMS: atom_id res chain seq x y z
N MET A 1 -27.15 31.75 -11.07
CA MET A 1 -27.57 30.37 -11.42
C MET A 1 -27.33 29.98 -12.89
N ALA A 2 -27.61 30.84 -13.88
CA ALA A 2 -27.45 30.48 -15.31
C ALA A 2 -26.02 30.11 -15.77
N ARG A 3 -24.97 30.71 -15.18
CA ARG A 3 -23.56 30.39 -15.49
C ARG A 3 -23.13 29.02 -14.95
N LEU A 4 -23.62 28.63 -13.78
CA LEU A 4 -23.35 27.32 -13.15
C LEU A 4 -23.97 26.19 -13.98
N ASN A 5 -25.21 26.36 -14.45
CA ASN A 5 -25.87 25.40 -15.34
C ASN A 5 -25.15 25.25 -16.70
N ARG A 6 -24.49 26.30 -17.19
CA ARG A 6 -23.72 26.27 -18.44
C ARG A 6 -22.40 25.51 -18.27
N ALA A 7 -21.71 25.70 -17.14
CA ALA A 7 -20.49 24.97 -16.79
C ALA A 7 -20.77 23.48 -16.53
N VAL A 8 -21.86 23.14 -15.82
CA VAL A 8 -22.27 21.75 -15.58
C VAL A 8 -22.62 21.03 -16.89
N ARG A 9 -23.33 21.71 -17.82
CA ARG A 9 -23.64 21.14 -19.15
C ARG A 9 -22.39 20.98 -20.03
N ALA A 10 -21.41 21.86 -19.90
CA ALA A 10 -20.14 21.77 -20.64
C ALA A 10 -19.23 20.65 -20.09
N GLY A 11 -19.28 20.36 -18.78
CA GLY A 11 -18.52 19.28 -18.16
C GLY A 11 -19.13 17.89 -18.31
N ALA A 12 -20.46 17.80 -18.46
CA ALA A 12 -21.18 16.54 -18.66
C ALA A 12 -20.61 15.64 -19.80
N PRO A 13 -20.34 16.13 -21.03
CA PRO A 13 -19.77 15.30 -22.08
C PRO A 13 -18.35 14.80 -21.75
N VAL A 14 -17.55 15.59 -21.02
CA VAL A 14 -16.21 15.17 -20.57
C VAL A 14 -16.32 14.05 -19.54
N VAL A 15 -17.24 14.18 -18.58
CA VAL A 15 -17.51 13.13 -17.58
C VAL A 15 -18.03 11.86 -18.25
N VAL A 16 -18.96 11.97 -19.19
CA VAL A 16 -19.50 10.83 -19.94
C VAL A 16 -18.40 10.18 -20.78
N ALA A 17 -17.58 10.95 -21.49
CA ALA A 17 -16.46 10.43 -22.27
C ALA A 17 -15.42 9.72 -21.39
N ALA A 18 -15.11 10.26 -20.21
CA ALA A 18 -14.21 9.63 -19.25
C ALA A 18 -14.79 8.32 -18.70
N LEU A 19 -16.08 8.28 -18.38
CA LEU A 19 -16.77 7.07 -17.92
C LEU A 19 -16.82 6.00 -19.03
N VAL A 20 -17.18 6.37 -20.25
CA VAL A 20 -17.19 5.45 -21.41
C VAL A 20 -15.79 4.93 -21.68
N THR A 21 -14.77 5.79 -21.67
CA THR A 21 -13.37 5.37 -21.85
C THR A 21 -12.93 4.40 -20.75
N ALA A 22 -13.26 4.68 -19.49
CA ALA A 22 -12.96 3.79 -18.38
C ALA A 22 -13.65 2.42 -18.52
N VAL A 23 -14.93 2.39 -18.94
CA VAL A 23 -15.68 1.16 -19.20
C VAL A 23 -15.07 0.37 -20.37
N LEU A 24 -14.69 1.04 -21.46
CA LEU A 24 -14.07 0.39 -22.61
C LEU A 24 -12.68 -0.17 -22.26
N LEU A 25 -11.85 0.57 -21.51
CA LEU A 25 -10.56 0.09 -21.02
C LEU A 25 -10.72 -1.09 -20.06
N PHE A 26 -11.75 -1.07 -19.22
CA PHE A 26 -12.05 -2.19 -18.32
C PHE A 26 -12.53 -3.43 -19.09
N ALA A 27 -13.45 -3.27 -20.03
CA ALA A 27 -14.07 -4.38 -20.76
C ALA A 27 -13.15 -4.98 -21.84
N PHE A 28 -12.35 -4.15 -22.52
CA PHE A 28 -11.58 -4.54 -23.69
C PHE A 28 -10.07 -4.38 -23.51
N GLY A 29 -9.62 -3.59 -22.54
CA GLY A 29 -8.20 -3.26 -22.34
C GLY A 29 -7.37 -4.34 -21.64
N GLN A 30 -7.95 -5.51 -21.32
CA GLN A 30 -7.27 -6.62 -20.64
C GLN A 30 -6.56 -6.16 -19.36
N PRO A 31 -7.28 -5.61 -18.35
CA PRO A 31 -6.68 -4.88 -17.24
C PRO A 31 -5.62 -5.75 -16.54
N PRO A 32 -4.32 -5.45 -16.71
CA PRO A 32 -3.25 -6.33 -16.25
C PRO A 32 -3.28 -6.50 -14.73
N LEU A 33 -3.74 -5.46 -14.02
CA LEU A 33 -3.87 -5.46 -12.56
C LEU A 33 -4.77 -6.58 -12.06
N LEU A 34 -5.96 -6.77 -12.67
CA LEU A 34 -6.91 -7.80 -12.22
C LEU A 34 -6.37 -9.22 -12.43
N ARG A 35 -5.60 -9.43 -13.49
CA ARG A 35 -4.95 -10.72 -13.76
C ARG A 35 -3.87 -11.02 -12.74
N TRP A 36 -3.12 -9.98 -12.36
CA TRP A 36 -2.00 -10.11 -11.44
C TRP A 36 -2.40 -10.22 -9.98
N ILE A 37 -3.64 -9.83 -9.61
CA ILE A 37 -4.19 -10.10 -8.26
C ILE A 37 -4.19 -11.60 -7.95
N ALA A 38 -4.31 -12.48 -8.93
CA ALA A 38 -4.28 -13.92 -8.68
C ALA A 38 -2.86 -14.51 -8.59
N SER A 39 -1.81 -13.70 -8.79
CA SER A 39 -0.42 -14.16 -8.80
C SER A 39 -0.03 -14.79 -7.46
N PRO A 40 0.71 -15.90 -7.44
CA PRO A 40 1.30 -16.42 -6.21
C PRO A 40 2.62 -15.70 -5.84
N ASP A 41 3.16 -14.85 -6.71
CA ASP A 41 4.41 -14.10 -6.47
C ASP A 41 4.18 -12.90 -5.54
N VAL A 42 4.03 -13.18 -4.24
CA VAL A 42 3.82 -12.17 -3.20
C VAL A 42 4.97 -11.16 -3.13
N PRO A 43 6.26 -11.56 -3.06
CA PRO A 43 7.37 -10.60 -2.95
C PRO A 43 7.55 -9.70 -4.18
N GLY A 44 7.22 -10.20 -5.37
CA GLY A 44 7.36 -9.44 -6.61
C GLY A 44 6.15 -8.56 -6.93
N MET A 45 4.93 -9.05 -6.70
CA MET A 45 3.68 -8.43 -7.18
C MET A 45 2.87 -7.76 -6.07
N HIS A 46 2.93 -8.28 -4.85
CA HIS A 46 2.10 -7.86 -3.71
C HIS A 46 2.96 -7.20 -2.63
N VAL A 47 3.82 -6.27 -3.07
CA VAL A 47 4.95 -5.75 -2.29
C VAL A 47 4.57 -5.13 -0.96
N ASP A 48 3.42 -4.45 -0.86
CA ASP A 48 2.99 -3.87 0.42
C ASP A 48 2.51 -4.96 1.38
N PHE A 49 1.76 -5.95 0.88
CA PHE A 49 1.38 -7.10 1.68
C PHE A 49 2.60 -7.92 2.14
N ASP A 50 3.59 -8.15 1.27
CA ASP A 50 4.83 -8.84 1.64
C ASP A 50 5.51 -8.15 2.84
N THR A 51 5.62 -6.82 2.80
CA THR A 51 6.13 -6.02 3.92
C THR A 51 5.30 -6.20 5.19
N PHE A 52 3.97 -6.11 5.10
CA PHE A 52 3.10 -6.25 6.28
C PHE A 52 3.15 -7.66 6.87
N TRP A 53 3.10 -8.67 5.99
CA TRP A 53 3.11 -10.08 6.35
C TRP A 53 4.43 -10.46 7.01
N ARG A 54 5.58 -10.03 6.49
CA ARG A 54 6.88 -10.34 7.10
C ARG A 54 7.04 -9.71 8.48
N SER A 55 6.59 -8.47 8.68
CA SER A 55 6.59 -7.85 10.01
C SER A 55 5.67 -8.58 11.00
N ALA A 56 4.48 -8.99 10.54
CA ALA A 56 3.52 -9.75 11.35
C ALA A 56 4.03 -11.17 11.67
N HIS A 57 4.59 -11.88 10.69
CA HIS A 57 5.21 -13.19 10.85
C HIS A 57 6.42 -13.11 11.79
N ALA A 58 7.27 -12.09 11.67
CA ALA A 58 8.38 -11.88 12.60
C ALA A 58 7.91 -11.64 14.05
N LEU A 59 6.81 -10.91 14.25
CA LEU A 59 6.20 -10.73 15.57
C LEU A 59 5.73 -12.06 16.16
N VAL A 60 5.12 -12.90 15.34
CA VAL A 60 4.59 -14.22 15.75
C VAL A 60 5.73 -15.21 16.06
N GLU A 61 6.70 -15.34 15.15
CA GLU A 61 7.77 -16.33 15.24
C GLU A 61 8.85 -15.97 16.26
N GLN A 62 9.21 -14.68 16.35
CA GLN A 62 10.33 -14.23 17.19
C GLN A 62 9.87 -13.53 18.47
N GLY A 63 8.58 -13.23 18.57
CA GLY A 63 7.96 -12.62 19.73
C GLY A 63 8.12 -11.09 19.82
N PRO A 64 7.47 -10.49 20.82
CA PRO A 64 7.50 -9.05 21.07
C PRO A 64 8.93 -8.52 21.31
N GLY A 65 9.23 -7.35 20.76
CA GLY A 65 10.48 -6.63 20.94
C GLY A 65 11.58 -7.02 19.96
N SER A 66 11.39 -8.05 19.13
CA SER A 66 12.36 -8.45 18.11
C SER A 66 12.60 -7.34 17.09
N ALA A 67 13.88 -7.08 16.78
CA ALA A 67 14.26 -6.16 15.72
C ALA A 67 13.86 -6.65 14.32
N ALA A 68 13.58 -7.94 14.14
CA ALA A 68 13.18 -8.48 12.85
C ALA A 68 11.81 -7.96 12.38
N ILE A 69 10.97 -7.44 13.28
CA ILE A 69 9.68 -6.82 12.93
C ILE A 69 9.88 -5.66 11.94
N TYR A 70 10.98 -4.91 12.07
CA TYR A 70 11.32 -3.77 11.20
C TYR A 70 12.58 -3.97 10.34
N ARG A 71 13.29 -5.11 10.52
CA ARG A 71 14.48 -5.50 9.73
C ARG A 71 14.20 -6.76 8.92
N THR A 72 13.08 -6.76 8.22
CA THR A 72 12.69 -7.84 7.32
C THR A 72 13.49 -7.78 6.02
N ASP A 73 13.55 -8.88 5.30
CA ASP A 73 14.03 -9.00 3.93
C ASP A 73 12.96 -8.64 2.86
N ALA A 74 11.86 -8.01 3.27
CA ALA A 74 10.86 -7.45 2.37
C ALA A 74 11.49 -6.46 1.39
N ARG A 75 10.93 -6.36 0.18
CA ARG A 75 11.39 -5.39 -0.82
C ARG A 75 11.26 -3.94 -0.35
N LEU A 76 10.24 -3.64 0.46
CA LEU A 76 9.98 -2.33 1.03
C LEU A 76 10.11 -2.38 2.55
N HIS A 77 10.74 -1.36 3.14
CA HIS A 77 10.77 -1.21 4.59
C HIS A 77 9.37 -0.90 5.13
N ASN A 78 9.03 -1.47 6.29
CA ASN A 78 7.75 -1.20 6.93
C ASN A 78 7.75 0.18 7.59
N LEU A 79 7.04 1.13 6.98
CA LEU A 79 6.86 2.48 7.51
C LEU A 79 5.63 2.63 8.43
N ASN A 80 4.93 1.53 8.72
CA ASN A 80 3.69 1.56 9.49
C ASN A 80 3.93 1.26 10.97
N PRO A 81 3.09 1.83 11.86
CA PRO A 81 3.25 1.64 13.30
C PRO A 81 3.12 0.18 13.73
N PRO A 82 3.64 -0.20 14.91
CA PRO A 82 3.59 -1.57 15.41
C PRO A 82 2.17 -2.13 15.53
N LEU A 83 1.19 -1.25 15.76
CA LEU A 83 -0.23 -1.62 15.77
C LEU A 83 -0.65 -2.39 14.51
N LEU A 84 -0.15 -2.03 13.33
CA LEU A 84 -0.51 -2.74 12.11
C LEU A 84 0.00 -4.19 12.11
N SER A 85 1.24 -4.41 12.52
CA SER A 85 1.82 -5.76 12.63
C SER A 85 1.05 -6.62 13.64
N VAL A 86 0.57 -6.01 14.73
CA VAL A 86 -0.29 -6.68 15.72
C VAL A 86 -1.64 -7.06 15.11
N LEU A 87 -2.29 -6.14 14.39
CA LEU A 87 -3.59 -6.40 13.74
C LEU A 87 -3.49 -7.48 12.67
N LEU A 88 -2.34 -7.58 11.98
CA LEU A 88 -2.09 -8.55 10.91
C LEU A 88 -1.39 -9.82 11.39
N ALA A 89 -1.05 -9.95 12.68
CA ALA A 89 -0.45 -11.14 13.27
C ALA A 89 -1.18 -12.45 12.91
N PRO A 90 -2.53 -12.50 12.87
CA PRO A 90 -3.23 -13.71 12.43
C PRO A 90 -2.90 -14.13 10.99
N LEU A 91 -2.61 -13.18 10.09
CA LEU A 91 -2.18 -13.50 8.72
C LEU A 91 -0.71 -13.94 8.68
N GLY A 92 0.10 -13.47 9.62
CA GLY A 92 1.49 -13.90 9.79
C GLY A 92 1.65 -15.35 10.24
N LEU A 93 0.57 -16.00 10.72
CA LEU A 93 0.54 -17.45 11.00
C LEU A 93 0.34 -18.31 9.75
N LEU A 94 -0.04 -17.69 8.62
CA LEU A 94 -0.37 -18.37 7.38
C LEU A 94 0.78 -18.22 6.38
N ASP A 95 0.84 -19.10 5.38
CA ASP A 95 1.72 -18.86 4.24
C ASP A 95 1.34 -17.54 3.53
N PRO A 96 2.30 -16.84 2.90
CA PRO A 96 2.06 -15.52 2.31
C PRO A 96 0.93 -15.50 1.29
N VAL A 97 0.78 -16.55 0.48
CA VAL A 97 -0.22 -16.59 -0.60
C VAL A 97 -1.62 -16.69 0.00
N THR A 98 -1.81 -17.55 0.99
CA THR A 98 -3.09 -17.69 1.70
C THR A 98 -3.42 -16.41 2.47
N GLY A 99 -2.45 -15.85 3.21
CA GLY A 99 -2.64 -14.60 3.94
C GLY A 99 -3.05 -13.44 3.02
N TYR A 100 -2.41 -13.32 1.85
CA TYR A 100 -2.73 -12.30 0.86
C TYR A 100 -4.18 -12.46 0.36
N ARG A 101 -4.57 -13.67 -0.04
CA ARG A 101 -5.93 -13.95 -0.55
C ARG A 101 -7.01 -13.61 0.47
N ILE A 102 -6.76 -13.91 1.75
CA ILE A 102 -7.67 -13.54 2.84
C ILE A 102 -7.76 -12.01 2.97
N LEU A 103 -6.63 -11.30 2.96
CA LEU A 103 -6.63 -9.84 3.01
C LEU A 103 -7.35 -9.23 1.81
N THR A 104 -7.17 -9.78 0.60
CA THR A 104 -7.86 -9.34 -0.62
C THR A 104 -9.37 -9.53 -0.49
N ALA A 105 -9.82 -10.71 -0.03
CA ALA A 105 -11.25 -10.97 0.17
C ALA A 105 -11.85 -10.03 1.21
N LEU A 106 -11.18 -9.84 2.35
CA LEU A 106 -11.57 -8.89 3.38
C LEU A 106 -11.63 -7.46 2.85
N SER A 107 -10.65 -7.08 2.03
CA SER A 107 -10.58 -5.75 1.40
C SER A 107 -11.78 -5.47 0.50
N VAL A 108 -12.19 -6.43 -0.34
CA VAL A 108 -13.38 -6.31 -1.17
C VAL A 108 -14.64 -6.15 -0.31
N LEU A 109 -14.76 -6.95 0.76
CA LEU A 109 -15.90 -6.85 1.69
C LEU A 109 -15.95 -5.51 2.41
N LEU A 110 -14.81 -5.00 2.90
CA LEU A 110 -14.70 -3.72 3.58
C LEU A 110 -15.06 -2.55 2.65
N VAL A 111 -14.58 -2.58 1.41
CA VAL A 111 -14.89 -1.55 0.42
C VAL A 111 -16.38 -1.60 0.03
N ALA A 112 -16.90 -2.77 -0.33
CA ALA A 112 -18.30 -2.93 -0.68
C ALA A 112 -19.23 -2.53 0.49
N GLY A 113 -18.94 -3.02 1.70
CA GLY A 113 -19.68 -2.67 2.90
C GLY A 113 -19.66 -1.16 3.19
N SER A 114 -18.49 -0.53 3.05
CA SER A 114 -18.34 0.93 3.20
C SER A 114 -19.21 1.70 2.21
N VAL A 115 -19.19 1.33 0.93
CA VAL A 115 -20.04 1.97 -0.10
C VAL A 115 -21.52 1.79 0.21
N LEU A 116 -21.94 0.58 0.58
CA LEU A 116 -23.33 0.28 0.92
C LEU A 116 -23.81 1.07 2.14
N LEU A 117 -22.99 1.17 3.19
CA LEU A 117 -23.30 1.96 4.39
C LEU A 117 -23.44 3.45 4.06
N VAL A 118 -22.53 3.99 3.24
CA VAL A 118 -22.58 5.40 2.79
C VAL A 118 -23.85 5.65 1.97
N CYS A 119 -24.15 4.78 1.00
CA CYS A 119 -25.34 4.89 0.16
C CYS A 119 -26.62 4.81 0.98
N ARG A 120 -26.68 3.90 1.96
CA ARG A 120 -27.81 3.75 2.89
C ARG A 120 -27.99 5.01 3.75
N GLU A 121 -26.92 5.54 4.32
CA GLU A 121 -26.97 6.74 5.16
C GLU A 121 -27.33 7.99 4.35
N LEU A 122 -27.00 8.03 3.06
CA LEU A 122 -27.43 9.08 2.12
C LEU A 122 -28.82 8.82 1.52
N ARG A 123 -29.48 7.71 1.85
CA ARG A 123 -30.80 7.30 1.34
C ARG A 123 -30.84 7.21 -0.19
N LEU A 124 -29.75 6.76 -0.81
CA LEU A 124 -29.71 6.55 -2.26
C LEU A 124 -30.59 5.37 -2.66
N GLY A 125 -31.29 5.50 -3.78
CA GLY A 125 -32.09 4.41 -4.35
C GLY A 125 -31.24 3.22 -4.79
N ARG A 126 -31.88 2.07 -5.00
CA ARG A 126 -31.23 0.80 -5.41
C ARG A 126 -30.34 0.97 -6.65
N THR A 127 -30.84 1.65 -7.69
CA THR A 127 -30.08 1.85 -8.94
C THR A 127 -28.78 2.60 -8.72
N TRP A 128 -28.81 3.70 -7.95
CA TRP A 128 -27.62 4.49 -7.64
C TRP A 128 -26.65 3.75 -6.72
N THR A 129 -27.17 2.97 -5.77
CA THR A 129 -26.35 2.13 -4.89
C THR A 129 -25.60 1.06 -5.69
N LEU A 130 -26.28 0.39 -6.61
CA LEU A 130 -25.67 -0.60 -7.51
C LEU A 130 -24.62 0.05 -8.42
N ALA A 131 -24.95 1.21 -9.02
CA ALA A 131 -24.03 1.95 -9.88
C ALA A 131 -22.77 2.40 -9.11
N ALA A 132 -22.92 2.95 -7.90
CA ALA A 132 -21.80 3.37 -7.07
C ALA A 132 -20.92 2.18 -6.65
N THR A 133 -21.54 1.07 -6.24
CA THR A 133 -20.81 -0.14 -5.84
C THR A 133 -20.04 -0.72 -7.03
N ALA A 134 -20.68 -0.86 -8.19
CA ALA A 134 -20.04 -1.35 -9.41
C ALA A 134 -18.90 -0.42 -9.87
N ALA A 135 -19.11 0.90 -9.81
CA ALA A 135 -18.09 1.88 -10.19
C ALA A 135 -16.85 1.79 -9.29
N VAL A 136 -17.03 1.67 -7.97
CA VAL A 136 -15.90 1.51 -7.04
C VAL A 136 -15.19 0.18 -7.24
N LEU A 137 -15.95 -0.92 -7.41
CA LEU A 137 -15.39 -2.25 -7.64
C LEU A 137 -14.61 -2.35 -8.95
N ALA A 138 -15.02 -1.64 -10.00
CA ALA A 138 -14.34 -1.60 -11.29
C ALA A 138 -13.22 -0.54 -11.36
N SER A 139 -12.99 0.23 -10.29
CA SER A 139 -12.08 1.37 -10.32
C SER A 139 -10.60 0.93 -10.27
N SER A 140 -9.77 1.57 -11.09
CA SER A 140 -8.31 1.33 -11.09
C SER A 140 -7.65 1.55 -9.72
N PRO A 141 -8.03 2.55 -8.90
CA PRO A 141 -7.46 2.71 -7.56
C PRO A 141 -7.71 1.51 -6.64
N LEU A 142 -8.91 0.92 -6.70
CA LEU A 142 -9.20 -0.29 -5.94
C LEU A 142 -8.35 -1.45 -6.46
N HIS A 143 -8.30 -1.68 -7.78
CA HIS A 143 -7.48 -2.76 -8.34
C HIS A 143 -6.00 -2.64 -7.96
N GLY A 144 -5.44 -1.42 -8.00
CA GLY A 144 -4.07 -1.18 -7.56
C GLY A 144 -3.88 -1.47 -6.07
N SER A 145 -4.84 -1.07 -5.23
CA SER A 145 -4.81 -1.37 -3.80
C SER A 145 -4.87 -2.88 -3.52
N LEU A 146 -5.73 -3.61 -4.25
CA LEU A 146 -5.84 -5.07 -4.13
C LEU A 146 -4.58 -5.77 -4.64
N LEU A 147 -4.04 -5.33 -5.78
CA LEU A 147 -2.80 -5.89 -6.34
C LEU A 147 -1.64 -5.69 -5.37
N LEU A 148 -1.44 -4.50 -4.82
CA LEU A 148 -0.35 -4.27 -3.90
C LEU A 148 -0.56 -4.93 -2.53
N GLY A 149 -1.80 -5.26 -2.19
CA GLY A 149 -2.17 -5.79 -0.88
C GLY A 149 -2.18 -4.72 0.21
N GLN A 150 -2.71 -3.54 -0.14
CA GLN A 150 -2.78 -2.35 0.70
C GLN A 150 -3.80 -2.45 1.83
N ILE A 151 -3.54 -1.72 2.91
CA ILE A 151 -4.44 -1.60 4.08
C ILE A 151 -5.51 -0.51 3.92
N TYR A 152 -5.54 0.20 2.79
CA TYR A 152 -6.49 1.30 2.56
C TYR A 152 -7.96 0.90 2.70
N PRO A 153 -8.41 -0.31 2.31
CA PRO A 153 -9.77 -0.78 2.59
C PRO A 153 -10.12 -0.79 4.09
N LEU A 154 -9.16 -1.15 4.96
CA LEU A 154 -9.33 -1.08 6.41
C LEU A 154 -9.45 0.36 6.90
N LEU A 155 -8.60 1.25 6.38
CA LEU A 155 -8.67 2.68 6.72
C LEU A 155 -9.99 3.31 6.26
N LEU A 156 -10.47 2.97 5.06
CA LEU A 156 -11.75 3.41 4.52
C LEU A 156 -12.90 3.01 5.46
N ALA A 157 -12.92 1.75 5.91
CA ALA A 157 -13.96 1.27 6.82
C ALA A 157 -13.95 2.04 8.15
N GLY A 158 -12.78 2.31 8.72
CA GLY A 158 -12.63 3.11 9.94
C GLY A 158 -13.10 4.56 9.77
N LEU A 159 -12.76 5.19 8.63
CA LEU A 159 -13.23 6.53 8.28
C LEU A 159 -14.75 6.57 8.05
N VAL A 160 -15.32 5.58 7.36
CA VAL A 160 -16.77 5.50 7.15
C VAL A 160 -17.51 5.28 8.46
N ALA A 161 -16.98 4.44 9.35
CA ALA A 161 -17.55 4.26 10.69
C ALA A 161 -17.56 5.57 11.49
N GLY A 162 -16.45 6.32 11.48
CA GLY A 162 -16.37 7.62 12.14
C GLY A 162 -17.33 8.64 11.53
N TRP A 163 -17.39 8.73 10.21
CA TRP A 163 -18.32 9.62 9.50
C TRP A 163 -19.78 9.27 9.79
N LEU A 164 -20.11 7.99 9.88
CA LEU A 164 -21.45 7.51 10.21
C LEU A 164 -21.86 7.90 11.63
N ALA A 165 -20.96 7.71 12.60
CA ALA A 165 -21.17 8.14 13.98
C ALA A 165 -21.37 9.67 14.06
N GLU A 166 -20.57 10.44 13.33
CA GLU A 166 -20.68 11.91 13.27
C GLU A 166 -22.05 12.33 12.72
N ARG A 167 -22.49 11.74 11.60
CA ARG A 167 -23.79 12.04 10.99
C ARG A 167 -24.98 11.69 11.87
N ARG A 168 -24.83 10.72 12.76
CA ARG A 168 -25.86 10.29 13.72
C ARG A 168 -25.81 11.03 15.04
N GLY A 169 -24.97 12.07 15.16
CA GLY A 169 -24.89 12.90 16.36
C GLY A 169 -24.07 12.26 17.49
N HIS A 170 -23.16 11.34 17.18
CA HIS A 170 -22.23 10.72 18.14
C HIS A 170 -20.78 11.17 17.91
N PRO A 171 -20.45 12.44 18.18
CA PRO A 171 -19.17 13.03 17.79
C PRO A 171 -17.96 12.47 18.56
N LEU A 172 -18.16 11.99 19.79
CA LEU A 172 -17.08 11.35 20.55
C LEU A 172 -16.75 9.97 19.95
N LEU A 173 -17.77 9.19 19.60
CA LEU A 173 -17.57 7.90 18.93
C LEU A 173 -16.91 8.10 17.55
N ALA A 174 -17.34 9.13 16.81
CA ALA A 174 -16.72 9.50 15.55
C ALA A 174 -15.22 9.77 15.71
N ALA A 175 -14.86 10.60 16.70
CA ALA A 175 -13.48 10.91 17.02
C ALA A 175 -12.67 9.67 17.43
N VAL A 176 -13.26 8.75 18.21
CA VAL A 176 -12.61 7.48 18.57
C VAL A 176 -12.33 6.63 17.32
N CYS A 177 -13.30 6.46 16.43
CA CYS A 177 -13.11 5.74 15.17
C CYS A 177 -12.00 6.37 14.31
N PHE A 178 -11.99 7.70 14.17
CA PHE A 178 -10.92 8.40 13.48
C PHE A 178 -9.57 8.22 14.18
N GLY A 179 -9.53 8.30 15.50
CA GLY A 179 -8.31 8.14 16.29
C GLY A 179 -7.67 6.76 16.11
N VAL A 180 -8.46 5.70 16.22
CA VAL A 180 -8.00 4.32 15.96
C VAL A 180 -7.51 4.16 14.52
N THR A 181 -8.21 4.75 13.55
CA THR A 181 -7.80 4.70 12.14
C THR A 181 -6.46 5.42 11.91
N VAL A 182 -6.25 6.58 12.55
CA VAL A 182 -4.98 7.32 12.50
C VAL A 182 -3.85 6.54 13.18
N ALA A 183 -4.12 5.80 14.25
CA ALA A 183 -3.10 4.95 14.87
C ALA A 183 -2.59 3.85 13.93
N VAL A 184 -3.42 3.35 13.01
CA VAL A 184 -2.99 2.40 11.97
C VAL A 184 -2.19 3.10 10.87
N LYS A 185 -2.55 4.34 10.52
CA LYS A 185 -1.86 5.13 9.49
C LYS A 185 -1.71 6.61 9.91
N PRO A 186 -0.60 6.98 10.57
CA PRO A 186 -0.44 8.32 11.17
C PRO A 186 -0.48 9.48 10.17
N SER A 187 -0.24 9.22 8.89
CA SER A 187 -0.41 10.23 7.83
C SER A 187 -1.85 10.75 7.70
N LEU A 188 -2.83 10.10 8.33
CA LEU A 188 -4.22 10.56 8.43
C LEU A 188 -4.46 11.53 9.61
N ALA A 189 -3.44 11.90 10.39
CA ALA A 189 -3.55 12.83 11.52
C ALA A 189 -4.31 14.14 11.23
N PRO A 190 -4.26 14.75 10.02
CA PRO A 190 -5.07 15.93 9.70
C PRO A 190 -6.57 15.77 9.95
N VAL A 191 -7.12 14.55 9.88
CA VAL A 191 -8.54 14.26 10.20
C VAL A 191 -8.85 14.59 11.66
N LEU A 192 -7.94 14.32 12.60
CA LEU A 192 -8.12 14.65 14.02
C LEU A 192 -7.92 16.14 14.28
N LEU A 193 -6.95 16.76 13.61
CA LEU A 193 -6.66 18.19 13.76
C LEU A 193 -7.86 19.07 13.35
N LEU A 194 -8.70 18.60 12.42
CA LEU A 194 -9.90 19.30 12.00
C LEU A 194 -10.83 19.63 13.18
N ALA A 195 -10.99 18.72 14.14
CA ALA A 195 -11.80 18.98 15.33
C ALA A 195 -11.20 20.11 16.19
N GLY A 196 -9.87 20.17 16.31
CA GLY A 196 -9.16 21.24 17.00
C GLY A 196 -9.34 22.60 16.31
N VAL A 197 -9.21 22.64 14.98
CA VAL A 197 -9.44 23.86 14.16
C VAL A 197 -10.88 24.35 14.30
N GLN A 198 -11.85 23.43 14.35
CA GLN A 198 -13.26 23.74 14.58
C GLN A 198 -13.58 24.07 16.06
N ARG A 199 -12.57 24.11 16.94
CA ARG A 199 -12.72 24.35 18.39
C ARG A 199 -13.61 23.33 19.10
N ARG A 200 -13.71 22.11 18.56
CA ARG A 200 -14.45 20.98 19.14
C ARG A 200 -13.51 20.20 20.05
N TRP A 201 -13.21 20.78 21.21
CA TRP A 201 -12.19 20.26 22.12
C TRP A 201 -12.47 18.87 22.66
N ALA A 202 -13.72 18.54 22.99
CA ALA A 202 -14.06 17.20 23.49
C ALA A 202 -13.83 16.11 22.42
N PRO A 203 -14.36 16.23 21.18
CA PRO A 203 -13.99 15.33 20.09
C PRO A 203 -12.49 15.33 19.77
N PHE A 204 -11.83 16.49 19.78
CA PHE A 204 -10.39 16.57 19.55
C PHE A 204 -9.61 15.73 20.58
N ALA A 205 -9.87 15.93 21.87
CA ALA A 205 -9.24 15.17 22.96
C ALA A 205 -9.57 13.67 22.86
N ALA A 206 -10.82 13.31 22.56
CA ALA A 206 -11.23 11.92 22.39
C ALA A 206 -10.50 11.24 21.22
N GLY A 207 -10.34 11.93 20.10
CA GLY A 207 -9.63 11.40 18.93
C GLY A 207 -8.12 11.24 19.16
N ILE A 208 -7.48 12.25 19.75
CA ILE A 208 -6.06 12.17 20.15
C ILE A 208 -5.85 11.06 21.18
N GLY A 209 -6.71 10.99 22.20
CA GLY A 209 -6.68 9.94 23.22
C GLY A 209 -6.83 8.54 22.62
N ALA A 210 -7.80 8.33 21.73
CA ALA A 210 -8.00 7.06 21.05
C ALA A 210 -6.80 6.66 20.18
N ALA A 211 -6.22 7.61 19.43
CA ALA A 211 -5.03 7.36 18.63
C ALA A 211 -3.82 6.98 19.51
N ALA A 212 -3.63 7.68 20.64
CA ALA A 212 -2.56 7.39 21.59
C ALA A 212 -2.75 6.01 22.24
N VAL A 213 -3.95 5.71 22.74
CA VAL A 213 -4.27 4.41 23.35
C VAL A 213 -4.04 3.28 22.34
N ALA A 214 -4.59 3.37 21.13
CA ALA A 214 -4.41 2.33 20.12
C ALA A 214 -2.94 2.14 19.72
N SER A 215 -2.19 3.24 19.55
CA SER A 215 -0.75 3.17 19.25
C SER A 215 0.03 2.52 20.40
N LEU A 216 -0.25 2.91 21.64
CA LEU A 216 0.38 2.34 22.83
C LEU A 216 0.02 0.86 23.01
N THR A 217 -1.22 0.45 22.72
CA THR A 217 -1.60 -0.97 22.71
C THR A 217 -0.79 -1.74 21.67
N GLY A 218 -0.64 -1.20 20.46
CA GLY A 218 0.19 -1.80 19.42
C GLY A 218 1.64 -1.97 19.88
N VAL A 219 2.23 -0.95 20.49
CA VAL A 219 3.61 -1.00 21.03
C VAL A 219 3.71 -1.96 22.21
N ALA A 220 2.73 -1.99 23.11
CA ALA A 220 2.75 -2.88 24.28
C ALA A 220 2.71 -4.35 23.86
N VAL A 221 1.91 -4.69 22.84
CA VAL A 221 1.80 -6.05 22.30
C VAL A 221 3.02 -6.41 21.44
N ALA A 222 3.47 -5.49 20.56
CA ALA A 222 4.62 -5.72 19.70
C ALA A 222 5.97 -5.62 20.42
N GLY A 223 5.99 -5.09 21.64
CA GLY A 223 7.18 -4.84 22.46
C GLY A 223 7.72 -3.43 22.32
N TRP A 224 8.07 -2.79 23.44
CA TRP A 224 8.52 -1.39 23.52
C TRP A 224 9.63 -0.98 22.52
N PRO A 225 10.67 -1.80 22.23
CA PRO A 225 11.70 -1.44 21.25
C PRO A 225 11.16 -1.14 19.85
N THR A 226 10.02 -1.72 19.48
CA THR A 226 9.42 -1.55 18.15
C THR A 226 8.97 -0.13 17.87
N ALA A 227 8.62 0.65 18.90
CA ALA A 227 8.26 2.07 18.74
C ALA A 227 9.44 2.87 18.19
N PHE A 228 10.64 2.66 18.76
CA PHE A 228 11.85 3.35 18.32
C PHE A 228 12.36 2.85 16.98
N GLN A 229 12.23 1.54 16.72
CA GLN A 229 12.59 0.95 15.42
C GLN A 229 11.70 1.52 14.32
N TRP A 230 10.38 1.58 14.52
CA TRP A 230 9.45 2.19 13.61
C TRP A 230 9.78 3.66 13.35
N LEU A 231 9.97 4.46 14.41
CA LEU A 231 10.30 5.88 14.27
C LEU A 231 11.62 6.08 13.54
N ALA A 232 12.65 5.30 13.85
CA ALA A 232 13.93 5.34 13.16
C ALA A 232 13.72 5.07 11.66
N THR A 233 13.10 3.95 11.30
CA THR A 233 12.83 3.60 9.90
C THR A 233 12.01 4.68 9.20
N ALA A 234 10.93 5.17 9.81
CA ALA A 234 10.06 6.18 9.23
C ALA A 234 10.75 7.54 9.00
N LEU A 235 11.72 7.91 9.84
CA LEU A 235 12.46 9.16 9.74
C LEU A 235 13.69 9.07 8.82
N THR A 236 14.27 7.87 8.67
CA THR A 236 15.47 7.66 7.83
C THR A 236 15.15 7.20 6.42
N GLU A 237 13.94 6.68 6.17
CA GLU A 237 13.56 6.18 4.86
C GLU A 237 13.68 7.31 3.81
N PRO A 238 14.49 7.10 2.75
CA PRO A 238 14.61 8.10 1.70
C PRO A 238 13.28 8.27 0.97
N VAL A 239 12.97 9.52 0.62
CA VAL A 239 11.84 9.79 -0.27
C VAL A 239 12.12 9.16 -1.62
N GLY A 240 11.28 8.19 -2.02
CA GLY A 240 11.41 7.52 -3.30
C GLY A 240 11.40 8.50 -4.48
N PRO A 241 12.10 8.17 -5.59
CA PRO A 241 12.17 9.03 -6.77
C PRO A 241 10.84 9.08 -7.56
N THR A 242 9.92 8.16 -7.26
CA THR A 242 8.59 8.10 -7.86
C THR A 242 7.68 9.16 -7.21
N PRO A 243 7.03 10.03 -8.00
CA PRO A 243 6.24 11.17 -7.52
C PRO A 243 4.88 10.77 -6.90
N ASP A 244 4.76 9.54 -6.43
CA ASP A 244 3.48 8.87 -6.19
C ASP A 244 3.11 8.81 -4.71
N ASN A 245 4.11 8.80 -3.80
CA ASN A 245 3.88 8.63 -2.36
C ASN A 245 4.30 9.84 -1.50
N ALA A 246 5.04 10.79 -2.07
CA ALA A 246 5.47 12.00 -1.37
C ALA A 246 4.94 13.22 -2.13
N SER A 247 3.77 13.72 -1.74
CA SER A 247 3.04 14.72 -2.53
C SER A 247 3.84 16.01 -2.75
N LEU A 248 4.60 16.48 -1.76
CA LEU A 248 5.41 17.70 -1.88
C LEU A 248 6.71 17.47 -2.68
N PRO A 249 7.56 16.46 -2.38
CA PRO A 249 8.70 16.11 -3.23
C PRO A 249 8.30 15.73 -4.66
N GLY A 250 7.21 14.97 -4.82
CA GLY A 250 6.65 14.60 -6.11
C GLY A 250 6.15 15.81 -6.89
N GLN A 251 5.53 16.79 -6.22
CA GLN A 251 5.16 18.06 -6.85
C GLN A 251 6.39 18.88 -7.23
N ALA A 252 7.43 18.91 -6.39
CA ALA A 252 8.71 19.55 -6.69
C ALA A 252 9.37 18.94 -7.93
N LEU A 253 9.40 17.60 -8.03
CA LEU A 253 9.87 16.89 -9.22
C LEU A 253 9.05 17.22 -10.47
N ARG A 254 7.72 17.32 -10.35
CA ARG A 254 6.83 17.77 -11.46
C ARG A 254 7.10 19.22 -11.88
N TRP A 255 7.59 20.05 -10.97
CA TRP A 255 8.06 21.41 -11.26
C TRP A 255 9.52 21.47 -11.76
N GLY A 256 10.18 20.33 -11.96
CA GLY A 256 11.56 20.25 -12.41
C GLY A 256 12.59 20.64 -11.34
N LEU A 257 12.18 20.73 -10.07
CA LEU A 257 13.11 20.93 -8.96
C LEU A 257 13.87 19.62 -8.70
N PRO A 258 15.18 19.69 -8.38
CA PRO A 258 15.94 18.51 -8.02
C PRO A 258 15.32 17.84 -6.79
N PRO A 259 15.39 16.50 -6.67
CA PRO A 259 14.91 15.80 -5.49
C PRO A 259 15.57 16.42 -4.26
N ALA A 260 14.75 16.75 -3.24
CA ALA A 260 15.27 17.21 -1.96
C ALA A 260 16.32 16.20 -1.51
N ARG A 261 17.57 16.65 -1.34
CA ARG A 261 18.70 15.77 -1.01
C ARG A 261 18.34 14.99 0.25
N SER A 262 18.00 13.72 0.10
CA SER A 262 18.03 12.78 1.20
C SER A 262 19.47 12.77 1.70
N CYS A 263 19.69 13.15 2.96
CA CYS A 263 20.97 12.91 3.61
C CYS A 263 21.17 11.39 3.68
N SER A 264 21.79 10.80 2.67
CA SER A 264 22.39 9.48 2.76
C SER A 264 23.88 9.63 3.01
N PRO A 265 24.46 8.96 4.02
CA PRO A 265 25.90 8.76 4.05
C PRO A 265 26.26 7.87 2.85
N ALA A 266 27.25 8.32 2.09
CA ALA A 266 27.74 7.62 0.91
C ALA A 266 28.13 6.17 1.24
N HIS A 267 27.44 5.20 0.64
CA HIS A 267 28.00 3.89 0.34
C HIS A 267 27.95 3.69 -1.17
N SER A 268 29.03 4.10 -1.81
CA SER A 268 29.31 3.79 -3.20
C SER A 268 29.57 2.28 -3.34
N SER A 269 28.63 1.56 -3.92
CA SER A 269 28.95 0.32 -4.64
C SER A 269 28.38 0.44 -6.06
N THR A 270 29.29 0.66 -7.00
CA THR A 270 29.01 0.69 -8.42
C THR A 270 28.67 -0.72 -8.91
N SER A 271 27.38 -1.01 -9.14
CA SER A 271 26.99 -2.10 -10.05
C SER A 271 26.60 -1.48 -11.39
N ARG A 272 27.48 -1.64 -12.37
CA ARG A 272 27.29 -1.17 -13.73
C ARG A 272 26.47 -2.23 -14.47
N VAL A 273 25.16 -2.03 -14.61
CA VAL A 273 24.30 -2.86 -15.46
C VAL A 273 24.59 -2.51 -16.92
N ALA A 274 25.20 -3.43 -17.65
CA ALA A 274 25.39 -3.31 -19.11
C ALA A 274 24.08 -3.67 -19.83
N PRO A 275 23.71 -2.95 -20.91
CA PRO A 275 22.49 -3.25 -21.66
C PRO A 275 22.64 -4.51 -22.51
N ALA A 276 21.64 -5.38 -22.43
CA ALA A 276 21.49 -6.55 -23.28
C ALA A 276 21.19 -6.11 -24.72
N GLY A 277 21.98 -6.61 -25.69
CA GLY A 277 21.66 -6.49 -27.11
C GLY A 277 22.86 -6.40 -28.03
N ARG A 278 23.49 -7.55 -28.34
CA ARG A 278 24.10 -7.82 -29.65
C ARG A 278 24.39 -9.32 -29.77
N ALA A 279 23.86 -9.90 -30.84
CA ALA A 279 23.99 -11.31 -31.20
C ALA A 279 25.47 -11.72 -31.32
N ALA A 280 25.82 -12.87 -30.76
CA ALA A 280 27.12 -13.49 -30.94
C ALA A 280 27.26 -14.06 -32.37
N PRO A 281 28.40 -13.89 -33.05
CA PRO A 281 28.64 -14.55 -34.34
C PRO A 281 29.02 -16.02 -34.14
N ALA A 282 28.57 -16.87 -35.08
CA ALA A 282 28.81 -18.31 -35.12
C ALA A 282 30.30 -18.67 -35.27
N PRO A 283 30.75 -19.85 -34.76
CA PRO A 283 32.13 -20.29 -34.91
C PRO A 283 32.39 -20.89 -36.31
N PRO A 284 33.56 -20.67 -36.93
CA PRO A 284 33.90 -21.28 -38.20
C PRO A 284 34.32 -22.75 -38.03
N ALA A 285 33.98 -23.56 -39.04
CA ALA A 285 34.24 -24.99 -39.11
C ALA A 285 35.67 -25.32 -39.60
N ARG A 286 36.26 -26.31 -38.91
CA ARG A 286 37.23 -27.36 -39.33
C ARG A 286 38.49 -26.97 -40.12
N THR A 287 39.64 -27.36 -39.56
CA THR A 287 40.67 -28.18 -40.24
C THR A 287 41.33 -29.17 -39.26
N ARG A 288 41.36 -30.46 -39.64
CA ARG A 288 42.33 -31.51 -39.25
C ARG A 288 43.23 -31.72 -40.50
N PRO A 289 44.47 -32.26 -40.45
CA PRO A 289 44.84 -33.49 -39.73
C PRO A 289 46.31 -33.61 -39.24
N GLY A 290 46.65 -34.73 -38.58
CA GLY A 290 48.02 -35.27 -38.53
C GLY A 290 48.53 -35.73 -37.15
N PRO A 291 49.33 -36.81 -37.03
CA PRO A 291 49.08 -37.84 -36.01
C PRO A 291 50.19 -38.05 -34.95
N HIS A 292 49.87 -38.94 -34.01
CA HIS A 292 50.77 -39.78 -33.18
C HIS A 292 51.53 -39.16 -31.99
N ARG A 293 51.13 -39.52 -30.76
CA ARG A 293 51.74 -40.57 -29.90
C ARG A 293 51.17 -40.49 -28.46
N SER A 294 50.59 -41.59 -27.99
CA SER A 294 50.54 -41.97 -26.56
C SER A 294 51.88 -42.65 -26.18
N PRO A 295 52.16 -43.10 -24.93
CA PRO A 295 51.39 -43.02 -23.67
C PRO A 295 52.26 -42.61 -22.45
N SER A 296 51.63 -42.27 -21.31
CA SER A 296 51.97 -42.80 -19.98
C SER A 296 51.16 -42.12 -18.86
N SER A 297 50.62 -42.95 -17.98
CA SER A 297 50.12 -42.62 -16.64
C SER A 297 51.00 -43.39 -15.64
N PRO A 298 50.74 -43.33 -14.32
CA PRO A 298 50.98 -42.26 -13.34
C PRO A 298 52.03 -42.74 -12.29
N PRO A 299 52.15 -42.17 -11.07
CA PRO A 299 51.24 -42.57 -9.98
C PRO A 299 50.88 -41.47 -8.95
N ALA A 300 49.97 -41.86 -8.06
CA ALA A 300 49.32 -41.11 -6.99
C ALA A 300 50.24 -40.70 -5.82
N CYS A 301 49.82 -39.61 -5.15
CA CYS A 301 49.60 -39.46 -3.71
C CYS A 301 48.58 -38.34 -3.50
#